data_AF-A0ABD2WWN4-F1
#
_entry.id   AF-A0ABD2WWN4-F1
#
_cell.length_a   1.000
_cell.length_b   1.000
_cell.length_c   1.000
_cell.angle_alpha   90.00
_cell.angle_beta   90.00
_cell.angle_gamma   90.00
#
_symmetry.space_group_name_H-M   'P 1'
#
loop_
_entity.id
_entity.type
_entity.pdbx_description
1 polymer ?
#
loop_
_entity_poly.entity_id
_entity_poly.type
_entity_poly.pdbx_seq_one_letter_code
_entity_poly.pdbx_strand_id
1 'polypeptide(L)'
;MELASSLSTDSAIVALQRFASRRGFPLKLYSDNGTNFRGASVELRDAVKDLKKVKQRSFALSHGFEWIFNPPAAPFMSGAWERMVRSVKESLFFVLKEHAPTEETLLTILAEIEHSVNLRPLVHVPVDPQDNEALTPNHFLIGQSSNTLRFTRYESVNFCLKKNWPLAQQFADACWRRWLLTYLPSLLPRKKWLHSESPLKIGDIVLILDDTMPRNSWRKGLIINVFPGSDGQVRTVEVKTAAGILVRPSRKIVKFAEVQNL
;
A
#
# COMPACT_ATOMS: atom_id res chain seq x y z
N MET A 1 -9.52 -3.49 1.46
CA MET A 1 -9.19 -4.82 2.02
C MET A 1 -10.44 -5.37 2.64
N GLU A 2 -10.67 -6.67 2.52
CA GLU A 2 -11.85 -7.33 3.06
C GLU A 2 -11.43 -8.40 4.04
N LEU A 3 -12.09 -8.45 5.20
CA LEU A 3 -12.02 -9.61 6.07
C LEU A 3 -12.91 -10.72 5.49
N ALA A 4 -12.38 -11.92 5.32
CA ALA A 4 -13.15 -13.10 4.97
C ALA A 4 -13.17 -14.04 6.18
N SER A 5 -14.33 -14.59 6.51
CA SER A 5 -14.52 -15.46 7.69
C SER A 5 -13.88 -16.84 7.51
N SER A 6 -13.69 -17.30 6.26
CA SER A 6 -12.99 -18.55 5.96
C SER A 6 -12.38 -18.55 4.55
N LEU A 7 -11.63 -19.60 4.22
CA LEU A 7 -11.06 -19.85 2.88
C LEU A 7 -12.05 -20.58 1.94
N SER A 8 -13.36 -20.41 2.14
CA SER A 8 -14.39 -21.02 1.28
C SER A 8 -14.73 -20.15 0.06
N THR A 9 -15.39 -20.75 -0.93
CA THR A 9 -16.00 -20.04 -2.07
C THR A 9 -17.01 -18.99 -1.60
N ASP A 10 -17.90 -19.37 -0.69
CA ASP A 10 -18.93 -18.49 -0.13
C ASP A 10 -18.31 -17.23 0.50
N SER A 11 -17.34 -17.41 1.40
CA SER A 11 -16.61 -16.28 2.03
C SER A 11 -15.94 -15.36 1.01
N ALA A 12 -15.40 -15.92 -0.08
CA ALA A 12 -14.79 -15.13 -1.15
C ALA A 12 -15.82 -14.29 -1.92
N ILE A 13 -17.00 -14.85 -2.21
CA ILE A 13 -18.10 -14.13 -2.87
C ILE A 13 -18.62 -13.00 -1.98
N VAL A 14 -18.89 -13.28 -0.69
CA VAL A 14 -19.38 -12.27 0.24
C VAL A 14 -18.35 -11.13 0.40
N ALA A 15 -17.05 -11.45 0.46
CA ALA A 15 -16.00 -10.44 0.47
C ALA A 15 -15.99 -9.59 -0.80
N LEU A 16 -16.09 -10.21 -1.98
CA LEU A 16 -16.16 -9.50 -3.25
C LEU A 16 -17.41 -8.61 -3.36
N GLN A 17 -18.56 -9.07 -2.85
CA GLN A 17 -19.77 -8.27 -2.79
C GLN A 17 -19.61 -7.04 -1.90
N ARG A 18 -19.02 -7.18 -0.69
CA ARG A 18 -18.69 -6.03 0.16
C ARG A 18 -17.78 -5.03 -0.55
N PHE A 19 -16.76 -5.52 -1.25
CA PHE A 19 -15.88 -4.69 -2.05
C PHE A 19 -16.64 -3.94 -3.15
N ALA A 20 -17.43 -4.66 -3.95
CA ALA A 20 -18.16 -4.11 -5.07
C ALA A 20 -19.22 -3.08 -4.64
N SER A 21 -19.90 -3.32 -3.52
CA SER A 21 -20.87 -2.37 -2.96
C SER A 21 -20.22 -1.06 -2.50
N ARG A 22 -18.93 -1.08 -2.14
CA ARG A 22 -18.19 0.12 -1.71
C ARG A 22 -17.42 0.83 -2.82
N ARG A 23 -16.93 0.09 -3.82
CA ARG A 23 -16.00 0.59 -4.85
C ARG A 23 -16.53 0.48 -6.28
N GLY A 24 -17.71 -0.09 -6.46
CA GLY A 24 -18.20 -0.52 -7.76
C GLY A 24 -17.69 -1.91 -8.13
N PHE A 25 -18.46 -2.61 -8.94
CA PHE A 25 -18.11 -3.95 -9.39
C PHE A 25 -16.99 -3.86 -10.45
N PRO A 26 -15.89 -4.63 -10.32
CA PRO A 26 -14.77 -4.54 -11.24
C PRO A 26 -15.14 -5.12 -12.62
N LEU A 27 -14.55 -4.56 -13.67
CA LEU A 27 -14.63 -5.14 -15.03
C LEU A 27 -13.75 -6.38 -15.16
N LYS A 28 -12.56 -6.33 -14.57
CA LYS A 28 -11.59 -7.43 -14.59
C LYS A 28 -11.15 -7.75 -13.18
N LEU A 29 -11.20 -9.03 -12.82
CA LEU A 29 -10.71 -9.54 -11.55
C LEU A 29 -9.58 -10.53 -11.80
N TYR A 30 -8.42 -10.28 -11.21
CA TYR A 30 -7.24 -11.16 -11.33
C TYR A 30 -7.05 -11.95 -10.04
N SER A 31 -6.81 -13.26 -10.14
CA SER A 31 -6.50 -14.11 -8.98
C SER A 31 -5.53 -15.25 -9.33
N ASP A 32 -4.97 -15.86 -8.28
CA ASP A 32 -4.34 -17.17 -8.41
C ASP A 32 -5.39 -18.29 -8.62
N ASN A 33 -4.90 -19.52 -8.80
CA ASN A 33 -5.72 -20.71 -9.04
C ASN A 33 -6.27 -21.36 -7.76
N GLY A 34 -6.42 -20.60 -6.67
CA GLY A 34 -7.08 -21.07 -5.45
C GLY A 34 -8.46 -21.67 -5.72
N THR A 35 -8.77 -22.77 -5.06
CA THR A 35 -10.01 -23.52 -5.26
C THR A 35 -11.25 -22.69 -4.93
N ASN A 36 -11.17 -21.87 -3.89
CA ASN A 36 -12.19 -20.89 -3.51
C ASN A 36 -12.46 -19.85 -4.61
N PHE A 37 -11.41 -19.32 -5.26
CA PHE A 37 -11.58 -18.38 -6.37
C PHE A 37 -12.13 -19.04 -7.62
N ARG A 38 -11.71 -20.28 -7.90
CA ARG A 38 -12.28 -21.09 -9.00
C ARG A 38 -13.78 -21.33 -8.80
N GLY A 39 -14.19 -21.73 -7.59
CA GLY A 39 -15.60 -21.87 -7.25
C GLY A 39 -16.36 -20.55 -7.40
N ALA A 40 -15.83 -19.46 -6.85
CA ALA A 40 -16.47 -18.14 -6.91
C ALA A 40 -16.63 -17.64 -8.35
N SER A 41 -15.66 -17.90 -9.21
CA SER A 41 -15.72 -17.57 -10.64
C SER A 41 -16.85 -18.30 -11.37
N VAL A 42 -17.10 -19.57 -11.02
CA VAL A 42 -18.21 -20.35 -11.60
C VAL A 42 -19.55 -19.77 -11.14
N GLU A 43 -19.73 -19.58 -9.83
CA GLU A 43 -20.98 -19.05 -9.26
C GLU A 43 -21.33 -17.66 -9.81
N LEU A 44 -20.35 -16.74 -9.87
CA LEU A 44 -20.58 -15.41 -10.46
C LEU A 44 -20.90 -15.48 -11.96
N ARG A 45 -20.29 -16.41 -12.70
CA ARG A 45 -20.58 -16.59 -14.12
C ARG A 45 -22.01 -17.08 -14.33
N ASP A 46 -22.50 -17.98 -13.49
CA ASP A 46 -23.86 -18.48 -13.57
C ASP A 46 -24.87 -17.41 -13.16
N ALA A 47 -24.60 -16.64 -12.11
CA ALA A 47 -25.40 -15.47 -11.75
C ALA A 47 -25.49 -14.45 -12.90
N VAL A 48 -24.37 -14.19 -13.59
CA VAL A 48 -24.34 -13.33 -14.79
C VAL A 48 -25.19 -13.92 -15.92
N LYS A 49 -25.17 -15.24 -16.17
CA LYS A 49 -26.03 -15.86 -17.18
C LYS A 49 -27.52 -15.70 -16.84
N ASP A 50 -27.89 -15.85 -15.57
CA ASP A 50 -29.29 -15.73 -15.15
C ASP A 50 -29.80 -14.29 -15.28
N LEU A 51 -28.97 -13.30 -14.93
CA LEU A 51 -29.30 -11.89 -15.18
C LEU A 51 -29.52 -11.60 -16.68
N LYS A 52 -28.78 -12.25 -17.59
CA LYS A 52 -29.03 -12.15 -19.04
C LYS A 52 -30.40 -12.70 -19.43
N LYS A 53 -30.79 -13.86 -18.88
CA LYS A 53 -32.08 -14.51 -19.17
C LYS A 53 -33.25 -13.60 -18.77
N VAL A 54 -33.15 -12.96 -17.61
CA VAL A 54 -34.20 -12.08 -17.07
C VAL A 54 -34.15 -10.66 -17.67
N LYS A 55 -33.24 -10.41 -18.64
CA LYS A 55 -33.00 -9.10 -19.28
C LYS A 55 -32.73 -7.97 -18.27
N GLN A 56 -32.25 -8.30 -17.08
CA GLN A 56 -31.93 -7.32 -16.07
C GLN A 56 -30.59 -6.67 -16.42
N ARG A 57 -30.58 -5.34 -16.58
CA ARG A 57 -29.33 -4.61 -16.82
C ARG A 57 -28.53 -4.58 -15.53
N SER A 58 -27.29 -5.08 -15.58
CA SER A 58 -26.29 -4.88 -14.54
C SER A 58 -25.00 -4.32 -15.16
N PHE A 59 -24.19 -3.63 -14.35
CA PHE A 59 -22.90 -3.09 -14.79
C PHE A 59 -21.98 -4.20 -15.33
N ALA A 60 -21.88 -5.31 -14.59
CA ALA A 60 -21.11 -6.50 -14.97
C ALA A 60 -21.55 -7.08 -16.32
N LEU A 61 -22.84 -7.04 -16.62
CA LEU A 61 -23.40 -7.52 -17.89
C LEU A 61 -23.15 -6.59 -19.06
N SER A 62 -23.31 -5.29 -18.83
CA SER A 62 -23.18 -4.27 -19.87
C SER A 62 -21.74 -4.05 -20.30
N HIS A 63 -20.79 -4.28 -19.40
CA HIS A 63 -19.37 -3.97 -19.65
C HIS A 63 -18.45 -5.21 -19.70
N GLY A 64 -19.03 -6.41 -19.63
CA GLY A 64 -18.30 -7.67 -19.83
C GLY A 64 -17.33 -8.02 -18.70
N PHE A 65 -17.86 -8.34 -17.52
CA PHE A 65 -17.04 -8.86 -16.42
C PHE A 65 -16.21 -10.08 -16.82
N GLU A 66 -14.91 -10.03 -16.51
CA GLU A 66 -13.94 -11.08 -16.79
C GLU A 66 -13.16 -11.45 -15.53
N TRP A 67 -13.16 -12.73 -15.16
CA TRP A 67 -12.29 -13.26 -14.12
C TRP A 67 -11.09 -13.96 -14.76
N ILE A 68 -9.90 -13.38 -14.56
CA ILE A 68 -8.65 -13.81 -15.17
C ILE A 68 -7.79 -14.54 -14.12
N PHE A 69 -7.40 -15.76 -14.43
CA PHE A 69 -6.55 -16.58 -13.58
C PHE A 69 -5.11 -16.53 -14.09
N ASN A 70 -4.15 -16.46 -13.15
CA ASN A 70 -2.74 -16.54 -13.51
C ASN A 70 -2.46 -17.87 -14.25
N PRO A 71 -1.65 -17.84 -15.33
CA PRO A 71 -1.21 -19.05 -15.98
C PRO A 71 -0.47 -19.97 -15.00
N PRO A 72 -0.62 -21.30 -15.13
CA PRO A 72 0.22 -22.24 -14.39
C PRO A 72 1.70 -21.89 -14.59
N ALA A 73 2.49 -21.89 -13.52
CA ALA A 73 3.92 -21.55 -13.51
C ALA A 73 4.31 -20.10 -13.92
N ALA A 74 3.38 -19.13 -13.91
CA ALA A 74 3.68 -17.71 -14.13
C ALA A 74 3.50 -16.80 -12.89
N PRO A 75 4.13 -17.10 -11.73
CA PRO A 75 3.97 -16.31 -10.50
C PRO A 75 4.51 -14.86 -10.62
N PHE A 76 5.26 -14.55 -11.67
CA PHE A 76 5.73 -13.19 -11.91
C PHE A 76 4.58 -12.22 -12.26
N MET A 77 3.48 -12.72 -12.86
CA MET A 77 2.34 -11.90 -13.27
C MET A 77 1.58 -11.31 -12.07
N SER A 78 1.65 -11.97 -10.92
CA SER A 78 1.07 -11.51 -9.66
C SER A 78 2.06 -10.82 -8.71
N GLY A 79 3.34 -10.79 -9.06
CA GLY A 79 4.41 -10.42 -8.14
C GLY A 79 4.27 -9.01 -7.54
N ALA A 80 3.70 -8.04 -8.27
CA ALA A 80 3.54 -6.68 -7.76
C ALA A 80 2.52 -6.61 -6.60
N TRP A 81 1.33 -7.18 -6.80
CA TRP A 81 0.30 -7.18 -5.76
C TRP A 81 0.62 -8.18 -4.65
N GLU A 82 1.25 -9.32 -4.95
CA GLU A 82 1.69 -10.28 -3.92
C GLU A 82 2.74 -9.67 -2.98
N ARG A 83 3.71 -8.91 -3.50
CA ARG A 83 4.69 -8.20 -2.67
C ARG A 83 4.00 -7.21 -1.72
N MET A 84 3.02 -6.48 -2.23
CA MET A 84 2.23 -5.54 -1.41
C MET A 84 1.46 -6.29 -0.32
N VAL A 85 0.71 -7.34 -0.69
CA VAL A 85 -0.06 -8.17 0.25
C VAL A 85 0.85 -8.78 1.32
N ARG A 86 2.03 -9.28 0.93
CA ARG A 86 3.02 -9.82 1.86
C ARG A 86 3.49 -8.77 2.86
N SER A 87 3.87 -7.57 2.39
CA SER A 87 4.35 -6.50 3.28
C SER A 87 3.31 -6.09 4.34
N VAL A 88 2.03 -6.07 3.96
CA VAL A 88 0.92 -5.79 4.85
C VAL A 88 0.73 -6.93 5.86
N LYS A 89 0.71 -8.18 5.39
CA LYS A 89 0.54 -9.38 6.25
C LYS A 89 1.66 -9.50 7.28
N GLU A 90 2.91 -9.26 6.89
CA GLU A 90 4.05 -9.27 7.81
C GLU A 90 3.91 -8.22 8.91
N SER A 91 3.40 -7.04 8.57
CA SER A 91 3.18 -5.94 9.51
C SER A 91 2.03 -6.27 10.48
N LEU A 92 0.92 -6.76 9.96
CA LEU A 92 -0.22 -7.23 10.76
C LEU A 92 0.17 -8.36 11.71
N PHE A 93 0.86 -9.39 11.22
CA PHE A 93 1.27 -10.54 12.03
C PHE A 93 2.22 -10.13 13.15
N PHE A 94 3.17 -9.23 12.87
CA PHE A 94 4.08 -8.72 13.88
C PHE A 94 3.34 -7.97 15.00
N VAL A 95 2.33 -7.17 14.63
CA VAL A 95 1.62 -6.29 15.55
C VAL A 95 0.53 -7.01 16.36
N LEU A 96 -0.18 -7.96 15.74
CA LEU A 96 -1.27 -8.72 16.37
C LEU A 96 -0.79 -9.99 17.09
N LYS A 97 0.51 -10.25 17.14
CA LYS A 97 1.11 -11.51 17.62
C LYS A 97 0.56 -12.02 18.96
N GLU A 98 0.40 -11.11 19.92
CA GLU A 98 -0.05 -11.43 21.28
C GLU A 98 -1.47 -10.89 21.58
N HIS A 99 -2.12 -10.28 20.59
CA HIS A 99 -3.40 -9.61 20.78
C HIS A 99 -4.41 -10.10 19.75
N ALA A 100 -5.52 -10.64 20.22
CA ALA A 100 -6.67 -10.99 19.40
C ALA A 100 -7.70 -9.84 19.46
N PRO A 101 -7.67 -8.86 18.53
CA PRO A 101 -8.69 -7.82 18.49
C PRO A 101 -10.07 -8.45 18.20
N THR A 102 -11.13 -7.79 18.68
CA THR A 102 -12.49 -8.13 18.25
C THR A 102 -12.64 -7.95 16.74
N GLU A 103 -13.61 -8.61 16.13
CA GLU A 103 -13.87 -8.48 14.69
C GLU A 103 -14.08 -7.02 14.27
N GLU A 104 -14.86 -6.26 15.04
CA GLU A 104 -15.08 -4.81 14.83
C GLU A 104 -13.75 -4.03 14.83
N THR A 105 -12.88 -4.33 15.80
CA THR A 105 -11.57 -3.67 15.91
C THR A 105 -10.68 -4.07 14.74
N LEU A 106 -10.68 -5.35 14.33
CA LEU A 106 -9.91 -5.83 13.19
C LEU A 106 -10.37 -5.18 11.87
N LEU A 107 -11.68 -5.07 11.64
CA LEU A 107 -12.22 -4.38 10.48
C LEU A 107 -11.75 -2.92 10.42
N THR A 108 -11.74 -2.24 11.56
CA THR A 108 -11.24 -0.86 11.68
C THR A 108 -9.75 -0.78 11.36
N ILE A 109 -8.94 -1.68 11.92
CA ILE A 109 -7.49 -1.76 11.64
C ILE A 109 -7.24 -1.99 10.15
N LEU A 110 -7.97 -2.90 9.51
CA LEU A 110 -7.81 -3.21 8.09
C LEU A 110 -8.16 -2.01 7.20
N ALA A 111 -9.19 -1.24 7.55
CA ALA A 111 -9.58 -0.03 6.82
C ALA A 111 -8.49 1.07 6.94
N GLU A 112 -7.94 1.26 8.13
CA GLU A 112 -6.85 2.22 8.38
C GLU A 112 -5.55 1.85 7.64
N ILE A 113 -5.21 0.56 7.64
CA ILE A 113 -4.05 0.05 6.90
C ILE A 113 -4.27 0.19 5.39
N GLU A 114 -5.47 -0.13 4.89
CA GLU A 114 -5.81 0.10 3.48
C GLU A 114 -5.62 1.57 3.09
N HIS A 115 -6.15 2.47 3.91
CA HIS A 115 -5.98 3.90 3.67
C HIS A 115 -4.50 4.29 3.64
N SER A 116 -3.70 3.78 4.58
CA SER A 116 -2.26 4.03 4.67
C SER A 116 -1.48 3.53 3.45
N VAL A 117 -1.80 2.31 2.97
CA VAL A 117 -1.20 1.71 1.77
C VAL A 117 -1.60 2.46 0.51
N ASN A 118 -2.83 2.97 0.44
CA ASN A 118 -3.33 3.77 -0.67
C ASN A 118 -2.91 5.24 -0.61
N LEU A 119 -2.35 5.68 0.52
CA LEU A 119 -1.69 6.97 0.66
C LEU A 119 -0.23 6.97 0.19
N ARG A 120 0.30 5.82 -0.24
CA ARG A 120 1.69 5.73 -0.68
C ARG A 120 1.96 6.59 -1.92
N PRO A 121 3.08 7.33 -1.96
CA PRO A 121 3.55 8.01 -3.15
C PRO A 121 3.80 7.00 -4.29
N LEU A 122 3.24 7.25 -5.48
CA LEU A 122 3.54 6.51 -6.71
C LEU A 122 4.57 7.24 -7.54
N VAL A 123 4.31 8.53 -7.80
CA VAL A 123 5.12 9.37 -8.68
C VAL A 123 5.16 10.79 -8.13
N HIS A 124 6.29 11.45 -8.31
CA HIS A 124 6.42 12.88 -8.05
C HIS A 124 5.74 13.66 -9.18
N VAL A 125 4.77 14.51 -8.85
CA VAL A 125 4.19 15.43 -9.83
C VAL A 125 4.70 16.84 -9.50
N PRO A 126 5.62 17.41 -10.31
CA PRO A 126 6.10 18.76 -10.11
C PRO A 126 5.08 19.74 -10.72
N VAL A 127 3.95 19.98 -10.04
CA VAL A 127 2.96 20.96 -10.51
C VAL A 127 3.29 22.37 -10.00
N ASP A 128 3.84 22.48 -8.79
CA ASP A 128 4.28 23.73 -8.16
C ASP A 128 5.55 23.47 -7.30
N PRO A 129 6.58 24.32 -7.33
CA PRO A 129 7.71 24.29 -6.39
C PRO A 129 7.33 24.20 -4.89
N GLN A 130 6.14 24.68 -4.52
CA GLN A 130 5.59 24.58 -3.16
C GLN A 130 4.74 23.34 -2.93
N ASP A 131 4.25 22.70 -4.00
CA ASP A 131 3.41 21.53 -3.87
C ASP A 131 4.25 20.27 -3.63
N ASN A 132 4.17 19.79 -2.40
CA ASN A 132 4.89 18.61 -1.97
C ASN A 132 4.09 17.32 -2.17
N GLU A 133 2.85 17.40 -2.66
CA GLU A 133 1.98 16.24 -2.78
C GLU A 133 2.40 15.33 -3.94
N ALA A 134 2.63 14.06 -3.60
CA ALA A 134 2.88 13.03 -4.61
C ALA A 134 1.56 12.42 -5.07
N LEU A 135 1.50 11.96 -6.32
CA LEU A 135 0.34 11.20 -6.78
C LEU A 135 0.28 9.87 -6.01
N THR A 136 -0.88 9.56 -5.45
CA THR A 136 -1.12 8.35 -4.63
C THR A 136 -2.30 7.56 -5.20
N PRO A 137 -2.44 6.26 -4.88
CA PRO A 137 -3.63 5.50 -5.24
C PRO A 137 -4.94 6.15 -4.78
N ASN A 138 -4.96 6.81 -3.62
CA ASN A 138 -6.14 7.50 -3.13
C ASN A 138 -6.62 8.61 -4.08
N HIS A 139 -5.72 9.30 -4.80
CA HIS A 139 -6.16 10.28 -5.79
C HIS A 139 -7.07 9.66 -6.86
N PHE A 140 -6.80 8.41 -7.25
CA PHE A 140 -7.65 7.69 -8.21
C PHE A 140 -8.90 7.09 -7.56
N LEU A 141 -8.83 6.73 -6.27
CA LEU A 141 -9.92 6.03 -5.58
C LEU A 141 -10.96 6.96 -4.95
N ILE A 142 -10.53 8.11 -4.42
CA ILE A 142 -11.36 9.07 -3.69
C ILE A 142 -11.23 10.52 -4.19
N GLY A 143 -10.42 10.76 -5.24
CA GLY A 143 -10.24 12.09 -5.85
C GLY A 143 -9.23 13.00 -5.14
N GLN A 144 -8.62 12.56 -4.04
CA GLN A 144 -7.64 13.32 -3.25
C GLN A 144 -6.71 12.36 -2.49
N SER A 145 -5.61 12.84 -1.91
CA SER A 145 -4.69 11.96 -1.16
C SER A 145 -5.31 11.41 0.12
N SER A 146 -5.99 12.26 0.89
CA SER A 146 -6.64 11.90 2.14
C SER A 146 -7.88 12.72 2.39
N ASN A 147 -8.93 12.06 2.85
CA ASN A 147 -10.13 12.67 3.42
C ASN A 147 -10.29 12.34 4.92
N THR A 148 -9.29 11.69 5.53
CA THR A 148 -9.37 11.21 6.90
C THR A 148 -8.87 12.26 7.88
N LEU A 149 -9.52 12.32 9.05
CA LEU A 149 -9.02 13.09 10.17
C LEU A 149 -7.66 12.51 10.58
N ARG A 150 -6.64 13.38 10.67
CA ARG A 150 -5.35 12.98 11.21
C ARG A 150 -5.46 12.89 12.73
N PHE A 151 -5.59 11.68 13.24
CA PHE A 151 -5.49 11.46 14.68
C PHE A 151 -4.04 11.62 15.11
N THR A 152 -3.80 12.44 16.13
CA THR A 152 -2.48 12.57 16.74
C THR A 152 -2.02 11.21 17.25
N ARG A 153 -0.72 10.96 17.12
CA ARG A 153 -0.05 9.73 17.54
C ARG A 153 -0.53 9.31 18.93
N TYR A 154 -1.05 8.08 19.06
CA TYR A 154 -1.46 7.57 20.36
C TYR A 154 -0.26 6.91 21.04
N GLU A 155 0.54 7.70 21.75
CA GLU A 155 1.61 7.20 22.61
C GLU A 155 1.04 6.74 23.95
N SER A 156 0.25 5.66 23.98
CA SER A 156 -0.03 5.01 25.27
C SER A 156 0.92 3.83 25.48
N VAL A 157 1.63 3.87 26.60
CA VAL A 157 2.57 2.83 27.06
C VAL A 157 1.85 1.48 27.27
N ASN A 158 0.53 1.50 27.44
CA ASN A 158 -0.32 0.32 27.57
C ASN A 158 -1.45 0.40 26.53
N PHE A 159 -1.70 -0.69 25.79
CA PHE A 159 -2.90 -0.83 24.99
C PHE A 159 -4.12 -0.60 25.88
N CYS A 160 -4.87 0.49 25.63
CA CYS A 160 -6.01 0.82 26.47
C CYS A 160 -7.19 -0.08 26.09
N LEU A 161 -7.22 -1.29 26.66
CA LEU A 161 -8.17 -2.37 26.33
C LEU A 161 -9.65 -2.03 26.57
N LYS A 162 -9.97 -0.89 27.21
CA LYS A 162 -11.36 -0.52 27.56
C LYS A 162 -12.12 0.16 26.42
N LYS A 163 -11.45 0.60 25.35
CA LYS A 163 -12.10 1.29 24.22
C LYS A 163 -11.59 0.76 22.88
N ASN A 164 -12.49 0.34 22.00
CA ASN A 164 -12.15 -0.21 20.69
C ASN A 164 -11.46 0.82 19.78
N TRP A 165 -11.91 2.08 19.83
CA TRP A 165 -11.37 3.15 18.99
C TRP A 165 -9.87 3.45 19.22
N PRO A 166 -9.40 3.79 20.45
CA PRO A 166 -7.97 4.01 20.70
C PRO A 166 -7.12 2.77 20.44
N LEU A 167 -7.66 1.59 20.71
CA LEU A 167 -6.98 0.32 20.44
C LEU A 167 -6.73 0.13 18.93
N ALA A 168 -7.75 0.35 18.10
CA ALA A 168 -7.62 0.28 16.64
C ALA A 168 -6.58 1.29 16.12
N GLN A 169 -6.56 2.52 16.66
CA GLN A 169 -5.58 3.54 16.28
C GLN A 169 -4.15 3.14 16.64
N GLN A 170 -3.92 2.59 17.83
CA GLN A 170 -2.61 2.10 18.25
C GLN A 170 -2.10 0.95 17.36
N PHE A 171 -2.98 0.01 17.01
CA PHE A 171 -2.63 -1.07 16.11
C PHE A 171 -2.34 -0.57 14.69
N ALA A 172 -3.12 0.37 14.17
CA ALA A 172 -2.87 1.00 12.89
C ALA A 172 -1.54 1.78 12.87
N ASP A 173 -1.21 2.51 13.94
CA ASP A 173 0.08 3.22 14.09
C ASP A 173 1.28 2.25 14.16
N ALA A 174 1.12 1.15 14.90
CA ALA A 174 2.14 0.10 14.97
C ALA A 174 2.32 -0.60 13.62
N CYS A 175 1.22 -0.92 12.92
CA CYS A 175 1.23 -1.53 11.59
C CYS A 175 1.89 -0.60 10.58
N TRP A 176 1.55 0.69 10.59
CA TRP A 176 2.17 1.71 9.74
C TRP A 176 3.68 1.77 9.93
N ARG A 177 4.17 1.92 11.17
CA ARG A 177 5.61 1.98 11.45
C ARG A 177 6.32 0.73 10.95
N ARG A 178 5.75 -0.44 11.24
CA ARG A 178 6.31 -1.72 10.80
C ARG A 178 6.31 -1.83 9.28
N TRP A 179 5.22 -1.43 8.64
CA TRP A 179 5.07 -1.46 7.19
C TRP A 179 6.03 -0.49 6.51
N LEU A 180 6.24 0.72 7.03
CA LEU A 180 7.21 1.67 6.50
C LEU A 180 8.64 1.09 6.52
N LEU A 181 9.01 0.43 7.62
CA LEU A 181 10.31 -0.23 7.80
C LEU A 181 10.51 -1.47 6.92
N THR A 182 9.45 -2.09 6.39
CA THR A 182 9.57 -3.23 5.46
C THR A 182 9.38 -2.81 4.00
N TYR A 183 8.46 -1.89 3.73
CA TYR A 183 8.07 -1.46 2.40
C TYR A 183 9.10 -0.54 1.74
N LEU A 184 9.53 0.55 2.40
CA LEU A 184 10.50 1.48 1.78
C LEU A 184 11.81 0.76 1.40
N PRO A 185 12.41 -0.08 2.26
CA PRO A 185 13.59 -0.85 1.87
C PRO A 185 13.32 -1.88 0.75
N SER A 186 12.07 -2.28 0.52
CA SER A 186 11.71 -3.14 -0.62
C SER A 186 11.65 -2.39 -1.95
N LEU A 187 11.49 -1.06 -1.91
CA LEU A 187 11.62 -0.19 -3.07
C LEU A 187 13.07 0.06 -3.43
N LEU A 188 13.99 -0.14 -2.47
CA LEU A 188 15.40 -0.12 -2.79
C LEU A 188 15.70 -1.30 -3.72
N PRO A 189 16.27 -1.03 -4.90
CA PRO A 189 16.68 -2.08 -5.81
C PRO A 189 17.65 -3.04 -5.11
N ARG A 190 17.31 -4.32 -5.11
CA ARG A 190 18.21 -5.36 -4.61
C ARG A 190 19.24 -5.66 -5.68
N LYS A 191 20.53 -5.57 -5.32
CA LYS A 191 21.67 -5.92 -6.18
C LYS A 191 21.42 -7.28 -6.86
N LYS A 192 21.06 -7.24 -8.14
CA LYS A 192 21.32 -8.34 -9.06
C LYS A 192 22.63 -8.00 -9.75
N TRP A 193 23.54 -8.97 -9.76
CA TRP A 193 24.97 -8.91 -10.08
C TRP A 193 25.37 -8.29 -11.44
N LEU A 194 24.47 -7.67 -12.20
CA LEU A 194 24.68 -7.32 -13.61
C LEU A 194 24.53 -5.83 -13.95
N HIS A 195 24.02 -4.98 -13.06
CA HIS A 195 23.90 -3.54 -13.33
C HIS A 195 24.37 -2.68 -12.15
N SER A 196 25.37 -1.83 -12.42
CA SER A 196 25.72 -0.72 -11.54
C SER A 196 24.66 0.36 -11.72
N GLU A 197 23.79 0.53 -10.74
CA GLU A 197 22.82 1.62 -10.78
C GLU A 197 23.49 2.97 -10.62
N SER A 198 22.84 4.01 -11.17
CA SER A 198 23.24 5.39 -10.96
C SER A 198 23.26 5.70 -9.46
N PRO A 199 24.41 6.10 -8.88
CA PRO A 199 24.47 6.51 -7.48
C PRO A 199 23.52 7.68 -7.23
N LEU A 200 23.08 7.86 -5.98
CA LEU A 200 22.31 9.04 -5.57
C LEU A 200 23.08 10.31 -5.95
N LYS A 201 22.40 11.28 -6.55
CA LYS A 201 23.00 12.54 -7.02
C LYS A 201 22.38 13.74 -6.33
N ILE A 202 23.14 14.83 -6.30
CA ILE A 202 22.61 16.15 -5.98
C ILE A 202 21.48 16.46 -6.98
N GLY A 203 20.35 16.94 -6.47
CA GLY A 203 19.15 17.20 -7.26
C GLY A 203 18.15 16.04 -7.30
N ASP A 204 18.48 14.84 -6.81
CA ASP A 204 17.50 13.76 -6.74
C ASP A 204 16.42 14.06 -5.69
N ILE A 205 15.15 13.83 -6.04
CA ILE A 205 14.02 13.85 -5.10
C ILE A 205 13.90 12.46 -4.48
N VAL A 206 13.82 12.42 -3.15
CA VAL A 206 13.89 11.18 -2.39
C VAL A 206 12.80 11.07 -1.33
N LEU A 207 12.42 9.83 -1.02
CA LEU A 207 11.66 9.48 0.18
C LEU A 207 12.63 9.10 1.30
N ILE A 208 12.37 9.62 2.49
CA ILE A 208 13.17 9.39 3.70
C ILE A 208 12.44 8.39 4.59
N LEU A 209 13.13 7.29 4.92
CA LEU A 209 12.67 6.35 5.93
C LEU A 209 12.77 6.99 7.32
N ASP A 210 11.61 7.40 7.85
CA ASP A 210 11.49 8.01 9.17
C ASP A 210 10.29 7.43 9.93
N ASP A 211 10.58 6.52 10.87
CA ASP A 211 9.61 5.81 11.69
C ASP A 211 9.14 6.62 12.92
N THR A 212 9.67 7.84 13.11
CA THR A 212 9.24 8.76 14.16
C THR A 212 8.05 9.62 13.73
N MET A 213 7.81 9.70 12.43
CA MET A 213 6.71 10.48 11.87
C MET A 213 5.34 9.89 12.22
N PRO A 214 4.30 10.73 12.36
CA PRO A 214 2.92 10.27 12.49
C PRO A 214 2.53 9.34 11.34
N ARG A 215 1.52 8.49 11.59
CA ARG A 215 0.92 7.64 10.56
C ARG A 215 0.57 8.46 9.31
N ASN A 216 0.67 7.83 8.14
CA ASN A 216 0.32 8.43 6.84
C ASN A 216 1.24 9.57 6.38
N SER A 217 2.37 9.80 7.05
CA SER A 217 3.32 10.85 6.70
C SER A 217 4.47 10.30 5.87
N TRP A 218 4.55 10.72 4.61
CA TRP A 218 5.66 10.38 3.72
C TRP A 218 6.64 11.55 3.64
N ARG A 219 7.77 11.44 4.35
CA ARG A 219 8.77 12.49 4.35
C ARG A 219 9.55 12.48 3.03
N LYS A 220 9.35 13.52 2.24
CA LYS A 220 10.05 13.78 0.97
C LYS A 220 11.14 14.83 1.17
N GLY A 221 12.18 14.79 0.35
CA GLY A 221 13.17 15.86 0.29
C GLY A 221 14.02 15.83 -0.97
N LEU A 222 14.84 16.86 -1.14
CA LEU A 222 15.76 17.05 -2.24
C LEU A 222 17.19 16.82 -1.76
N ILE A 223 17.98 15.98 -2.44
CA ILE A 223 19.41 15.83 -2.13
C ILE A 223 20.13 17.12 -2.52
N ILE A 224 20.76 17.77 -1.54
CA ILE A 224 21.58 18.97 -1.75
C ILE A 224 23.08 18.66 -1.69
N ASN A 225 23.47 17.58 -1.03
CA ASN A 225 24.86 17.15 -0.97
C ASN A 225 24.99 15.63 -0.82
N VAL A 226 26.10 15.06 -1.31
CA VAL A 226 26.39 13.62 -1.24
C VAL A 226 27.79 13.39 -0.69
N PHE A 227 27.92 12.41 0.20
CA PHE A 227 29.19 12.05 0.83
C PHE A 227 29.58 10.60 0.45
N PRO A 228 30.42 10.43 -0.59
CA PRO A 228 30.98 9.13 -0.95
C PRO A 228 32.04 8.69 0.05
N GLY A 229 32.22 7.37 0.22
CA GLY A 229 33.39 6.84 0.94
C GLY A 229 34.56 6.56 0.00
N SER A 230 35.60 5.91 0.52
CA SER A 230 36.85 5.63 -0.20
C SER A 230 36.70 4.78 -1.47
N ASP A 231 35.62 4.01 -1.56
CA ASP A 231 35.25 3.19 -2.72
C ASP A 231 34.34 3.91 -3.74
N GLY A 232 34.10 5.22 -3.55
CA GLY A 232 33.22 6.02 -4.41
C GLY A 232 31.72 5.80 -4.18
N GLN A 233 31.32 4.91 -3.26
CA GLN A 233 29.90 4.64 -2.95
C GLN A 233 29.33 5.70 -2.02
N VAL A 234 28.17 6.26 -2.36
CA VAL A 234 27.43 7.23 -1.53
C VAL A 234 26.88 6.53 -0.28
N ARG A 235 27.45 6.85 0.89
CA ARG A 235 27.03 6.30 2.19
C ARG A 235 26.09 7.22 2.96
N THR A 236 26.26 8.52 2.76
CA THR A 236 25.50 9.56 3.46
C THR A 236 25.10 10.65 2.48
N VAL A 237 23.90 11.20 2.65
CA VAL A 237 23.40 12.32 1.87
C VAL A 237 22.82 13.39 2.78
N GLU A 238 22.89 14.63 2.33
CA GLU A 238 22.23 15.77 2.94
C GLU A 238 20.99 16.10 2.14
N VAL A 239 19.84 16.12 2.82
CA VAL A 239 18.51 16.23 2.19
C VAL A 239 17.80 17.46 2.74
N LYS A 240 17.40 18.37 1.86
CA LYS A 240 16.53 19.50 2.17
C LYS A 240 15.08 19.03 2.19
N THR A 241 14.40 19.22 3.31
CA THR A 241 12.97 18.94 3.49
C THR A 241 12.23 20.24 3.80
N ALA A 242 10.89 20.21 3.79
CA ALA A 242 10.08 21.35 4.21
C ALA A 242 10.33 21.78 5.67
N ALA A 243 10.79 20.85 6.53
CA ALA A 243 11.08 21.11 7.94
C ALA A 243 12.55 21.51 8.21
N GLY A 244 13.39 21.58 7.17
CA GLY A 244 14.82 21.87 7.29
C GLY A 244 15.70 20.80 6.66
N ILE A 245 17.00 20.88 6.94
CA ILE A 245 18.03 20.03 6.34
C ILE A 245 18.32 18.83 7.26
N LEU A 246 18.39 17.63 6.68
CA LEU A 246 18.66 16.39 7.39
C LEU A 246 19.83 15.64 6.75
N VAL A 247 20.75 15.16 7.58
CA VAL A 247 21.79 14.21 7.17
C VAL A 247 21.29 12.79 7.43
N ARG A 248 21.30 11.94 6.39
CA ARG A 248 20.80 10.56 6.49
C ARG A 248 21.71 9.56 5.77
N PRO A 249 21.86 8.33 6.30
CA PRO A 249 22.51 7.25 5.57
C PRO A 249 21.74 6.92 4.29
N SER A 250 22.45 6.60 3.20
CA SER A 250 21.85 6.25 1.90
C SER A 250 20.88 5.06 2.00
N ARG A 251 21.09 4.15 2.95
CA ARG A 251 20.18 3.02 3.22
C ARG A 251 18.78 3.42 3.72
N LYS A 252 18.62 4.66 4.20
CA LYS A 252 17.32 5.22 4.63
C LYS A 252 16.68 6.09 3.55
N ILE A 253 17.23 6.11 2.34
CA ILE A 253 16.88 7.04 1.27
C ILE A 253 16.49 6.26 0.03
N VAL A 254 15.27 6.44 -0.44
CA VAL A 254 14.76 5.83 -1.68
C VAL A 254 14.64 6.92 -2.73
N LYS A 255 15.32 6.76 -3.87
CA LYS A 255 15.17 7.66 -5.01
C LYS A 255 13.73 7.62 -5.52
N PHE A 256 13.09 8.77 -5.61
CA PHE A 256 11.68 8.92 -5.94
C PHE A 256 11.47 9.56 -7.32
N ALA A 257 12.25 10.58 -7.66
CA ALA A 257 12.28 11.16 -9.00
C ALA A 257 13.64 11.84 -9.25
N GLU A 258 14.02 11.97 -10.52
CA GLU A 258 15.06 12.90 -10.95
C GLU A 258 14.40 14.27 -11.16
N VAL A 259 15.03 15.35 -10.69
CA VAL A 259 14.65 16.67 -11.19
C VAL A 259 15.08 16.71 -12.66
N GLN A 260 14.11 16.59 -13.57
CA GLN A 260 14.32 17.04 -14.94
C GLN A 260 14.55 18.55 -14.83
N ASN A 261 15.74 18.99 -15.23
CA ASN A 261 15.99 20.42 -15.42
C ASN A 261 14.94 20.91 -16.44
N LEU A 262 13.95 21.65 -15.96
CA LEU A 262 13.09 22.50 -16.78
C LEU A 262 13.93 23.67 -17.31
#